data_AF-A0A9P8SPE2-F1
#
_entry.id   AF-A0A9P8SPE2-F1
#
_cell.length_a   1.000
_cell.length_b   1.000
_cell.length_c   1.000
_cell.angle_alpha   90.00
_cell.angle_beta   90.00
_cell.angle_gamma   90.00
#
_symmetry.space_group_name_H-M   'P 1'
#
loop_
_entity.id
_entity.type
_entity.pdbx_description
1 polymer ?
#
loop_
_entity_poly.entity_id
_entity_poly.type
_entity_poly.pdbx_seq_one_letter_code
_entity_poly.pdbx_strand_id
1 'polypeptide(L)'
;MAYVAPVHKPTSIRHALRIRFLSPNHEDLVLAKANRLEIWRLTDDGMTCLHTKLIYGIISMLQRLRPKDHDMDLLFIATDRLQYFNVAWNPDTSQLDTVEQTIEDTAEHYMRHSQSQNKCLVDPSAKFMAMHLWEGLLNVFRLPSRKGATTKLVALDQVRLTEVWMKASTFLHSRTGHPRIAFLYKTQLVSF
;
A
#
# COMPACT_ATOMS: atom_id res chain seq x y z
N MET A 1 -22.85 -12.42 -28.34
CA MET A 1 -21.91 -12.79 -27.25
C MET A 1 -20.53 -12.31 -27.64
N ALA A 2 -19.83 -11.62 -26.76
CA ALA A 2 -18.48 -11.13 -27.04
C ALA A 2 -17.47 -11.87 -26.15
N TYR A 3 -16.36 -12.30 -26.74
CA TYR A 3 -15.19 -12.83 -26.04
C TYR A 3 -14.12 -11.74 -26.03
N VAL A 4 -13.64 -11.37 -24.85
CA VAL A 4 -12.63 -10.33 -24.68
C VAL A 4 -11.38 -10.97 -24.10
N ALA A 5 -10.27 -10.87 -24.83
CA ALA A 5 -8.96 -11.34 -24.38
C ALA A 5 -7.87 -10.31 -24.70
N PRO A 6 -6.91 -10.08 -23.80
CA PRO A 6 -5.82 -9.16 -24.05
C PRO A 6 -4.82 -9.76 -25.04
N VAL A 7 -4.56 -9.06 -26.16
CA VAL A 7 -3.50 -9.43 -27.11
C VAL A 7 -2.12 -9.08 -26.53
N HIS A 8 -2.01 -7.94 -25.87
CA HIS A 8 -0.79 -7.49 -25.22
C HIS A 8 -0.99 -7.32 -23.70
N LYS A 9 0.04 -7.70 -22.94
CA LYS A 9 0.06 -7.46 -21.49
C LYS A 9 0.26 -5.97 -21.22
N PRO A 10 -0.30 -5.43 -20.11
CA PRO A 10 -0.01 -4.06 -19.69
C PRO A 10 1.49 -3.82 -19.50
N THR A 11 2.01 -2.76 -20.11
CA THR A 11 3.44 -2.40 -20.04
C THR A 11 3.70 -1.19 -19.14
N SER A 12 2.72 -0.32 -18.95
CA SER A 12 2.82 0.86 -18.08
C SER A 12 2.99 0.48 -16.62
N ILE A 13 4.07 0.97 -15.99
CA ILE A 13 4.34 0.80 -14.57
C ILE A 13 3.63 1.94 -13.83
N ARG A 14 2.69 1.59 -12.94
CA ARG A 14 1.94 2.56 -12.12
C ARG A 14 2.55 2.73 -10.73
N HIS A 15 3.05 1.64 -10.18
CA HIS A 15 3.74 1.64 -8.89
C HIS A 15 5.00 0.78 -8.97
N ALA A 16 6.03 1.22 -8.27
CA ALA A 16 7.27 0.51 -8.08
C ALA A 16 7.74 0.74 -6.66
N LEU A 17 8.16 -0.31 -5.97
CA LEU A 17 8.79 -0.18 -4.66
C LEU A 17 9.86 -1.23 -4.45
N ARG A 18 10.83 -0.89 -3.61
CA ARG A 18 11.89 -1.81 -3.17
C ARG A 18 11.48 -2.44 -1.85
N ILE A 19 11.67 -3.75 -1.72
CA ILE A 19 11.18 -4.55 -0.59
C ILE A 19 12.02 -5.81 -0.41
N ARG A 20 12.17 -6.29 0.83
CA ARG A 20 12.79 -7.61 1.09
C ARG A 20 11.69 -8.66 1.20
N PHE A 21 11.30 -9.23 0.06
CA PHE A 21 10.05 -9.97 -0.02
C PHE A 21 10.23 -11.46 -0.23
N LEU A 22 11.09 -11.87 -1.17
CA LEU A 22 11.34 -13.29 -1.43
C LEU A 22 12.44 -13.86 -0.53
N SER A 23 13.31 -13.01 0.01
CA SER A 23 14.42 -13.38 0.87
C SER A 23 14.77 -12.25 1.85
N PRO A 24 15.19 -12.55 3.09
CA PRO A 24 15.64 -11.53 4.04
C PRO A 24 16.97 -10.86 3.64
N ASN A 25 17.75 -11.50 2.77
CA ASN A 25 19.11 -11.07 2.43
C ASN A 25 19.17 -10.22 1.16
N HIS A 26 18.13 -10.27 0.34
CA HIS A 26 18.09 -9.60 -0.95
C HIS A 26 16.96 -8.58 -1.00
N GLU A 27 17.22 -7.45 -1.65
CA GLU A 27 16.19 -6.49 -1.98
C GLU A 27 15.63 -6.80 -3.37
N ASP A 28 14.31 -6.89 -3.45
CA ASP A 28 13.55 -7.12 -4.65
C ASP A 28 12.84 -5.82 -5.07
N LEU A 29 12.61 -5.68 -6.37
CA LEU A 29 11.83 -4.60 -6.98
C LEU A 29 10.45 -5.15 -7.34
N VAL A 30 9.42 -4.65 -6.66
CA VAL A 30 8.04 -5.00 -6.96
C VAL A 30 7.44 -3.93 -7.87
N LEU A 31 6.88 -4.36 -8.99
CA LEU A 31 6.24 -3.53 -10.00
C LEU A 31 4.76 -3.86 -10.11
N ALA A 32 3.93 -2.82 -10.18
CA ALA A 32 2.50 -2.94 -10.49
C ALA A 32 2.23 -2.39 -11.90
N LYS A 33 1.75 -3.27 -12.78
CA LYS A 33 1.35 -2.98 -14.16
C LYS A 33 -0.14 -3.29 -14.31
N ALA A 34 -0.97 -2.27 -14.09
CA ALA A 34 -2.43 -2.41 -13.98
C ALA A 34 -2.82 -3.48 -12.94
N ASN A 35 -3.29 -4.65 -13.36
CA ASN A 35 -3.69 -5.75 -12.49
C ASN A 35 -2.60 -6.82 -12.30
N ARG A 36 -1.40 -6.58 -12.81
CA ARG A 36 -0.26 -7.52 -12.74
C ARG A 36 0.77 -7.02 -11.74
N LEU A 37 1.12 -7.88 -10.80
CA LEU A 37 2.23 -7.72 -9.88
C LEU A 37 3.43 -8.52 -10.42
N GLU A 38 4.58 -7.87 -10.56
CA GLU A 38 5.83 -8.53 -10.94
C GLU A 38 6.89 -8.28 -9.87
N ILE A 39 7.66 -9.31 -9.55
CA ILE A 39 8.74 -9.24 -8.56
C ILE A 39 10.05 -9.49 -9.30
N TRP A 40 10.92 -8.50 -9.29
CA TRP A 40 12.20 -8.50 -9.99
C TRP A 40 13.34 -8.47 -8.98
N ARG A 41 14.47 -9.06 -9.36
CA ARG A 41 15.72 -8.98 -8.59
C ARG A 41 16.82 -8.41 -9.46
N LEU A 42 17.60 -7.52 -8.86
CA LEU A 42 18.84 -7.03 -9.46
C LEU A 42 19.92 -8.09 -9.28
N THR A 43 20.54 -8.49 -10.38
CA THR A 43 21.69 -9.38 -10.47
C THR A 43 22.85 -8.62 -11.11
N ASP A 44 24.06 -9.16 -11.06
CA ASP A 44 25.24 -8.50 -11.65
C ASP A 44 25.06 -8.28 -13.17
N ASP A 45 24.35 -9.20 -13.84
CA ASP A 45 24.06 -9.14 -15.28
C ASP A 45 22.82 -8.29 -15.66
N GLY A 46 22.10 -7.72 -14.67
CA GLY A 46 20.93 -6.89 -14.91
C GLY A 46 19.76 -7.16 -13.98
N MET A 47 18.54 -7.34 -14.52
CA MET A 47 17.35 -7.60 -13.72
C MET A 47 16.61 -8.83 -14.21
N THR A 48 16.26 -9.72 -13.29
CA THR A 48 15.53 -10.96 -13.57
C THR A 48 14.15 -10.93 -12.91
N CYS A 49 13.10 -11.22 -13.68
CA CYS A 49 11.75 -11.38 -13.13
C CYS A 49 11.65 -12.74 -12.45
N LEU A 50 11.45 -12.73 -11.13
CA LEU A 50 11.38 -13.93 -10.31
C LEU A 50 9.96 -14.46 -10.16
N HIS A 51 8.98 -13.56 -10.12
CA HIS A 51 7.58 -13.96 -9.93
C HIS A 51 6.62 -12.99 -10.60
N THR A 52 5.47 -13.51 -11.03
CA THR A 52 4.39 -12.71 -11.60
C THR A 52 3.04 -13.24 -11.14
N LYS A 53 2.19 -12.36 -10.61
CA LYS A 53 0.84 -12.70 -10.15
C LYS A 53 -0.18 -11.73 -10.72
N LEU A 54 -1.38 -12.24 -11.00
CA LEU A 54 -2.53 -11.43 -11.34
C LEU A 54 -3.33 -11.12 -10.07
N ILE A 55 -3.73 -9.87 -9.93
CA ILE A 55 -4.64 -9.37 -8.90
C ILE A 55 -6.00 -9.14 -9.54
N TYR A 56 -7.07 -9.48 -8.83
CA TYR A 56 -8.43 -9.21 -9.28
C TYR A 56 -8.80 -7.74 -9.02
N GLY A 57 -8.55 -6.89 -10.00
CA GLY A 57 -8.70 -5.44 -9.90
C GLY A 57 -7.42 -4.72 -10.35
N ILE A 58 -7.51 -3.42 -10.59
CA ILE A 58 -6.34 -2.60 -10.93
C ILE A 58 -5.64 -2.22 -9.64
N ILE A 59 -4.34 -2.48 -9.53
CA ILE A 59 -3.53 -2.09 -8.38
C ILE A 59 -3.45 -0.56 -8.36
N SER A 60 -4.07 0.06 -7.35
CA SER A 60 -4.19 1.51 -7.20
C SER A 60 -3.21 2.08 -6.18
N MET A 61 -2.80 1.28 -5.20
CA MET A 61 -1.76 1.63 -4.23
C MET A 61 -0.93 0.38 -3.90
N LEU A 62 0.37 0.60 -3.68
CA LEU A 62 1.33 -0.43 -3.36
C LEU A 62 2.28 0.12 -2.29
N GLN A 63 2.38 -0.56 -1.15
CA GLN A 63 3.25 -0.13 -0.05
C GLN A 63 3.94 -1.31 0.63
N ARG A 64 5.12 -1.05 1.20
CA ARG A 64 5.85 -2.02 2.02
C ARG A 64 5.54 -1.81 3.50
N LEU A 65 5.40 -2.90 4.23
CA LEU A 65 5.16 -2.92 5.66
C LEU A 65 6.18 -3.87 6.30
N ARG A 66 6.65 -3.57 7.52
CA ARG A 66 7.62 -4.44 8.20
C ARG A 66 7.12 -4.86 9.57
N PRO A 67 6.69 -6.12 9.72
CA PRO A 67 6.38 -6.69 11.03
C PRO A 67 7.62 -6.69 11.92
N LYS A 68 7.43 -6.55 13.24
CA LYS A 68 8.55 -6.47 14.19
C LYS A 68 9.37 -7.77 14.29
N ASP A 69 8.69 -8.90 14.14
CA ASP A 69 9.27 -10.23 14.37
C ASP A 69 9.57 -10.99 13.06
N HIS A 70 9.46 -10.33 11.90
CA HIS A 70 9.81 -10.91 10.60
C HIS A 70 10.97 -10.16 9.93
N ASP A 71 11.88 -10.93 9.36
CA ASP A 71 12.98 -10.41 8.54
C ASP A 71 12.57 -10.09 7.11
N MET A 72 11.43 -10.64 6.68
CA MET A 72 10.78 -10.33 5.41
C MET A 72 9.70 -9.27 5.62
N ASP A 73 9.59 -8.41 4.63
CA ASP A 73 8.57 -7.37 4.56
C ASP A 73 7.23 -7.98 4.09
N LEU A 74 6.14 -7.26 4.36
CA LEU A 74 4.82 -7.50 3.82
C LEU A 74 4.50 -6.50 2.72
N LEU A 75 3.72 -6.95 1.74
CA LEU A 75 3.25 -6.12 0.66
C LEU A 75 1.79 -5.75 0.90
N PHE A 76 1.52 -4.47 1.10
CA PHE A 76 0.16 -3.93 1.11
C PHE A 76 -0.27 -3.60 -0.32
N ILE A 77 -1.43 -4.12 -0.70
CA ILE A 77 -2.05 -3.90 -2.01
C ILE A 77 -3.44 -3.30 -1.79
N ALA A 78 -3.72 -2.24 -2.54
CA ALA A 78 -5.05 -1.69 -2.70
C ALA A 78 -5.48 -1.78 -4.16
N THR A 79 -6.75 -2.11 -4.40
CA THR A 79 -7.33 -2.11 -5.75
C THR A 79 -8.19 -0.88 -6.01
N ASP A 80 -8.55 -0.66 -7.27
CA ASP A 80 -9.56 0.29 -7.72
C ASP A 80 -10.98 -0.05 -7.23
N ARG A 81 -11.21 -1.30 -6.81
CA ARG A 81 -12.45 -1.79 -6.21
C ARG A 81 -12.50 -1.62 -4.69
N LEU A 82 -11.63 -0.77 -4.14
CA LEU A 82 -11.52 -0.52 -2.69
C LEU A 82 -11.27 -1.79 -1.87
N GLN A 83 -10.61 -2.80 -2.47
CA GLN A 83 -10.18 -3.99 -1.74
C GLN A 83 -8.74 -3.78 -1.27
N TYR A 84 -8.52 -3.97 0.02
CA TYR A 84 -7.25 -3.71 0.69
C TYR A 84 -6.80 -4.98 1.42
N PHE A 85 -5.58 -5.43 1.15
CA PHE A 85 -5.07 -6.64 1.79
C PHE A 85 -3.55 -6.64 1.84
N ASN A 86 -3.03 -7.39 2.80
CA ASN A 86 -1.61 -7.69 2.92
C ASN A 86 -1.30 -9.03 2.26
N VAL A 87 -0.15 -9.10 1.62
CA VAL A 87 0.39 -10.31 1.00
C VAL A 87 1.76 -10.59 1.60
N ALA A 88 1.99 -11.85 1.94
CA ALA A 88 3.27 -12.39 2.33
C ALA A 88 3.77 -13.39 1.28
N TRP A 89 5.09 -13.53 1.17
CA TRP A 89 5.67 -14.61 0.37
C TRP A 89 5.72 -15.89 1.20
N ASN A 90 5.23 -16.99 0.64
CA ASN A 90 5.37 -18.32 1.21
C ASN A 90 6.49 -19.07 0.47
N PRO A 91 7.64 -19.33 1.12
CA PRO A 91 8.76 -20.01 0.48
C PRO A 91 8.47 -21.47 0.17
N ASP A 92 7.62 -22.15 0.94
CA ASP A 92 7.32 -23.58 0.78
C ASP A 92 6.47 -23.82 -0.47
N THR A 93 5.50 -22.95 -0.73
CA THR A 93 4.62 -23.04 -1.90
C THR A 93 5.14 -22.22 -3.09
N SER A 94 6.12 -21.35 -2.87
CA SER A 94 6.58 -20.34 -3.84
C SER A 94 5.42 -19.53 -4.42
N GLN A 95 4.46 -19.18 -3.56
CA GLN A 95 3.28 -18.38 -3.90
C GLN A 95 3.13 -17.19 -2.96
N LEU A 96 2.28 -16.27 -3.42
CA LEU A 96 1.82 -15.14 -2.65
C LEU A 96 0.58 -15.52 -1.84
N ASP A 97 0.74 -15.52 -0.52
CA ASP A 97 -0.33 -15.84 0.41
C ASP A 97 -0.95 -14.53 0.92
N THR A 98 -2.26 -14.40 0.73
CA THR A 98 -3.04 -13.31 1.32
C THR A 98 -3.16 -13.51 2.81
N VAL A 99 -2.85 -12.47 3.58
CA VAL A 99 -3.13 -12.45 5.02
C VAL A 99 -4.64 -12.34 5.17
N GLU A 100 -5.25 -13.28 5.91
CA GLU A 100 -6.67 -13.71 5.84
C GLU A 100 -7.78 -12.66 6.10
N GLN A 101 -7.48 -11.36 6.24
CA GLN A 101 -8.52 -10.35 6.39
C GLN A 101 -8.35 -9.16 5.44
N THR A 102 -9.33 -9.01 4.55
CA THR A 102 -9.58 -7.79 3.81
C THR A 102 -9.82 -6.65 4.81
N ILE A 103 -9.12 -5.53 4.62
CA ILE A 103 -9.40 -4.33 5.40
C ILE A 103 -10.64 -3.69 4.80
N GLU A 104 -11.71 -3.62 5.57
CA GLU A 104 -12.94 -2.94 5.17
C GLU A 104 -12.86 -1.46 5.57
N ASP A 105 -13.18 -0.55 4.65
CA ASP A 105 -13.32 0.87 4.97
C ASP A 105 -14.77 1.19 5.32
N THR A 106 -15.06 1.33 6.62
CA THR A 106 -16.42 1.55 7.13
C THR A 106 -17.00 2.93 6.72
N ALA A 107 -16.19 3.85 6.19
CA ALA A 107 -16.63 5.20 5.80
C ALA A 107 -17.26 5.31 4.40
N GLU A 108 -17.27 4.20 3.64
CA GLU A 108 -17.46 4.18 2.18
C GLU A 108 -18.80 4.78 1.69
N HIS A 109 -19.91 4.62 2.40
CA HIS A 109 -21.23 4.83 1.79
C HIS A 109 -21.68 6.30 1.60
N TYR A 110 -21.02 7.29 2.22
CA TYR A 110 -21.50 8.68 2.20
C TYR A 110 -20.43 9.74 1.95
N MET A 111 -19.19 9.34 1.66
CA MET A 111 -18.04 10.24 1.62
C MET A 111 -17.62 10.61 0.19
N ARG A 112 -17.09 11.83 0.02
CA ARG A 112 -16.54 12.29 -1.26
C ARG A 112 -15.10 11.82 -1.41
N HIS A 113 -14.77 11.25 -2.57
CA HIS A 113 -13.40 10.90 -2.91
C HIS A 113 -12.48 12.12 -2.81
N SER A 114 -11.26 11.91 -2.32
CA SER A 114 -10.24 12.94 -2.31
C SER A 114 -10.02 13.46 -3.73
N GLN A 115 -9.96 14.80 -3.91
CA GLN A 115 -9.62 15.38 -5.22
C GLN A 115 -8.18 15.09 -5.62
N SER A 116 -7.32 14.84 -4.63
CA SER A 116 -6.01 14.25 -4.87
C SER A 116 -6.17 12.73 -4.97
N GLN A 117 -5.45 12.09 -5.90
CA GLN A 117 -5.43 10.62 -6.04
C GLN A 117 -5.31 9.95 -4.66
N ASN A 118 -6.10 8.89 -4.42
CA ASN A 118 -6.05 8.09 -3.18
C ASN A 118 -4.60 7.80 -2.79
N LYS A 119 -4.23 8.11 -1.54
CA LYS A 119 -2.88 7.89 -1.04
C LYS A 119 -2.89 6.90 0.10
N CYS A 120 -1.94 5.99 0.05
CA CYS A 120 -1.53 5.18 1.18
C CYS A 120 -0.09 5.57 1.53
N LEU A 121 0.12 5.98 2.78
CA LEU A 121 1.40 6.39 3.32
C LEU A 121 1.85 5.38 4.36
N VAL A 122 3.14 5.12 4.42
CA VAL A 122 3.76 4.28 5.46
C VAL A 122 4.83 5.08 6.17
N ASP A 123 4.83 5.00 7.50
CA ASP A 123 5.84 5.63 8.34
C ASP A 123 7.23 5.05 8.07
N PRO A 124 8.34 5.80 8.22
CA PRO A 124 9.69 5.27 8.02
C PRO A 124 10.04 4.00 8.82
N SER A 125 9.37 3.76 9.96
CA SER A 125 9.52 2.50 10.72
C SER A 125 8.78 1.31 10.09
N ALA A 126 7.97 1.54 9.06
CA ALA A 126 7.11 0.59 8.37
C ALA A 126 6.07 -0.13 9.26
N LYS A 127 5.73 0.48 10.41
CA LYS A 127 4.75 -0.05 11.38
C LYS A 127 3.41 0.65 11.34
N PHE A 128 3.39 1.92 10.95
CA PHE A 128 2.18 2.72 10.86
C PHE A 128 1.88 3.00 9.40
N MET A 129 0.59 2.97 9.09
CA MET A 129 0.08 3.26 7.76
C MET A 129 -1.06 4.26 7.89
N ALA A 130 -1.13 5.21 6.97
CA ALA A 130 -2.25 6.14 6.90
C ALA A 130 -2.81 6.14 5.49
N MET A 131 -4.13 5.99 5.38
CA MET A 131 -4.85 6.06 4.12
C MET A 131 -5.66 7.36 4.06
N HIS A 132 -5.44 8.10 2.98
CA HIS A 132 -6.19 9.30 2.66
C HIS A 132 -7.00 9.03 1.39
N LEU A 133 -8.21 8.53 1.59
CA LEU A 133 -9.12 8.08 0.54
C LEU A 133 -10.26 9.09 0.32
N TRP A 134 -10.69 9.74 1.39
CA TRP A 134 -11.84 10.63 1.41
C TRP A 134 -11.43 12.05 1.79
N GLU A 135 -12.16 13.04 1.28
CA GLU A 135 -11.97 14.44 1.68
C GLU A 135 -12.17 14.61 3.19
N GLY A 136 -11.18 15.21 3.87
CA GLY A 136 -11.26 15.49 5.30
C GLY A 136 -11.17 14.27 6.21
N LEU A 137 -10.76 13.10 5.70
CA LEU A 137 -10.67 11.86 6.49
C LEU A 137 -9.32 11.18 6.33
N LEU A 138 -8.73 10.80 7.47
CA LEU A 138 -7.49 10.05 7.53
C LEU A 138 -7.70 8.76 8.33
N ASN A 139 -7.64 7.63 7.64
CA ASN A 139 -7.71 6.32 8.27
C ASN A 139 -6.29 5.90 8.69
N VAL A 140 -6.05 5.71 9.98
CA VAL A 140 -4.75 5.35 10.54
C VAL A 140 -4.78 3.87 10.95
N PHE A 141 -3.76 3.12 10.54
CA PHE A 141 -3.58 1.71 10.84
C PHE A 141 -2.21 1.47 11.47
N ARG A 142 -2.09 0.38 12.22
CA ARG A 142 -0.82 -0.13 12.70
C ARG A 142 -0.67 -1.62 12.47
N LEU A 143 0.58 -2.05 12.31
CA LEU A 143 0.95 -3.43 12.54
C LEU A 143 1.04 -3.68 14.05
N PRO A 144 0.39 -4.72 14.57
CA PRO A 144 0.49 -5.10 15.97
C PRO A 144 1.89 -5.64 16.26
N SER A 145 2.37 -5.36 17.47
CA SER A 145 3.67 -5.84 17.97
C SER A 145 3.54 -7.10 18.84
N ARG A 146 2.34 -7.68 18.95
CA ARG A 146 2.10 -8.89 19.78
C ARG A 146 2.41 -10.14 18.97
N LYS A 147 3.02 -11.14 19.62
CA LYS A 147 3.32 -12.45 19.03
C LYS A 147 2.04 -13.09 18.47
N GLY A 148 2.12 -13.60 17.23
CA GLY A 148 1.08 -14.41 16.59
C GLY A 148 0.12 -13.68 15.64
N ALA A 149 0.04 -12.34 15.67
CA ALA A 149 -0.86 -11.57 14.79
C ALA A 149 -0.13 -10.45 14.02
N THR A 150 1.17 -10.58 13.81
CA THR A 150 2.08 -9.50 13.35
C THR A 150 1.87 -9.04 11.91
N THR A 151 1.13 -9.81 11.10
CA THR A 151 0.95 -9.55 9.67
C THR A 151 -0.34 -8.81 9.33
N LYS A 152 -1.26 -8.71 10.29
CA LYS A 152 -2.57 -8.08 10.11
C LYS A 152 -2.52 -6.62 10.51
N LEU A 153 -3.01 -5.73 9.65
CA LEU A 153 -3.22 -4.33 10.01
C LEU A 153 -4.42 -4.18 10.95
N VAL A 154 -4.24 -3.36 11.98
CA VAL A 154 -5.28 -2.99 12.94
C VAL A 154 -5.60 -1.52 12.76
N ALA A 155 -6.88 -1.20 12.51
CA ALA A 155 -7.35 0.17 12.51
C ALA A 155 -7.08 0.79 13.89
N LEU A 156 -6.36 1.90 13.90
CA LEU A 156 -6.09 2.66 15.11
C LEU A 156 -7.17 3.69 15.36
N ASP A 157 -7.39 4.54 14.37
CA ASP A 157 -8.33 5.64 14.47
C ASP A 157 -8.69 6.18 13.09
N GLN A 158 -9.83 6.85 13.02
CA GLN A 158 -10.26 7.60 11.87
C GLN A 158 -10.30 9.08 12.25
N VAL A 159 -9.30 9.82 11.79
CA VAL A 159 -9.11 11.22 12.16
C VAL A 159 -9.78 12.13 11.14
N ARG A 160 -10.62 13.05 11.61
CA ARG A 160 -11.18 14.12 10.78
C ARG A 160 -10.16 15.24 10.62
N LEU A 161 -9.94 15.65 9.38
CA LEU A 161 -9.07 16.75 9.00
C LEU A 161 -9.92 17.98 8.65
N THR A 162 -9.59 19.12 9.23
CA THR A 162 -10.22 20.41 8.90
C THR A 162 -9.83 20.88 7.49
N GLU A 163 -8.64 20.49 7.04
CA GLU A 163 -8.09 20.85 5.73
C GLU A 163 -8.59 19.91 4.63
N VAL A 164 -9.74 20.25 4.04
CA VAL A 164 -10.41 19.42 3.04
C VAL A 164 -9.61 19.33 1.73
N TRP A 165 -8.96 20.42 1.28
CA TRP A 165 -8.21 20.45 0.01
C TRP A 165 -6.75 20.09 0.16
N MET A 166 -6.49 18.84 0.49
CA MET A 166 -5.13 18.33 0.54
C MET A 166 -4.56 18.12 -0.87
N LYS A 167 -3.27 18.46 -1.03
CA LYS A 167 -2.49 18.26 -2.26
C LYS A 167 -1.46 17.15 -2.07
N ALA A 168 -0.77 17.15 -0.94
CA ALA A 168 0.19 16.13 -0.61
C ALA A 168 0.21 15.82 0.88
N SER A 169 0.68 14.62 1.19
CA SER A 169 0.84 14.13 2.55
C SER A 169 2.03 13.18 2.57
N THR A 170 2.79 13.18 3.65
CA THR A 170 3.93 12.26 3.83
C THR A 170 4.23 12.05 5.31
N PHE A 171 4.72 10.87 5.67
CA PHE A 171 5.28 10.66 7.01
C PHE A 171 6.67 11.30 7.12
N LEU A 172 6.94 11.89 8.28
CA LEU A 172 8.23 12.44 8.63
C LEU A 172 9.04 11.45 9.46
N HIS A 173 10.36 11.49 9.30
CA HIS A 173 11.27 10.74 10.15
C HIS A 173 11.20 11.30 11.57
N SER A 174 10.71 10.49 12.51
CA SER A 174 10.57 10.88 13.91
C SER A 174 11.63 10.23 14.77
N ARG A 175 12.45 11.06 15.44
CA ARG A 175 13.44 10.60 16.43
C ARG A 175 12.80 10.13 17.74
N THR A 176 11.54 10.52 17.97
CA THR A 176 10.80 10.26 19.22
C THR A 176 9.98 8.96 19.18
N GLY A 177 10.01 8.22 18.07
CA GLY A 177 9.22 7.01 17.87
C GLY A 177 7.72 7.24 17.62
N HIS A 178 7.24 8.48 17.75
CA HIS A 178 5.86 8.85 17.45
C HIS A 178 5.73 9.19 15.96
N PRO A 179 4.82 8.54 15.20
CA PRO A 179 4.64 8.82 13.79
C PRO A 179 4.14 10.26 13.60
N ARG A 180 4.72 10.99 12.65
CA ARG A 180 4.34 12.38 12.32
C ARG A 180 4.02 12.47 10.86
N ILE A 181 2.94 13.16 10.51
CA ILE A 181 2.52 13.35 9.13
C ILE A 181 2.60 14.83 8.80
N ALA A 182 3.22 15.16 7.68
CA ALA A 182 3.19 16.50 7.10
C ALA A 182 2.11 16.55 6.01
N PHE A 183 1.37 17.66 5.97
CA PHE A 183 0.32 17.91 5.00
C PHE A 183 0.63 19.17 4.22
N LEU A 184 0.47 19.10 2.89
CA LEU A 184 0.38 20.24 2.00
C LEU A 184 -1.08 20.38 1.59
N TYR A 185 -1.70 21.49 1.94
CA TYR A 185 -3.10 21.75 1.64
C TYR A 185 -3.28 23.16 1.08
N LYS A 186 -4.40 23.36 0.38
CA LYS A 186 -4.83 24.67 -0.11
C LYS A 186 -5.93 25.19 0.81
N THR A 187 -5.79 26.42 1.29
CA THR A 187 -6.89 27.17 1.89
C THR A 187 -7.67 27.87 0.78
N GLN A 188 -9.00 27.81 0.80
CA GLN A 188 -9.76 28.84 0.10
C GLN A 188 -9.65 30.11 0.93
N LEU A 189 -8.89 31.10 0.44
CA LEU A 189 -9.20 32.48 0.77
C LEU A 189 -10.54 32.77 0.10
N VAL A 190 -11.60 32.85 0.90
CA VAL A 190 -12.81 33.53 0.47
C VAL A 190 -12.41 34.99 0.32
N SER A 191 -12.09 35.40 -0.90
CA SER A 191 -12.04 36.80 -1.26
C SER A 191 -13.48 37.31 -1.16
N PHE A 192 -13.77 38.01 -0.05
CA PHE A 192 -14.97 38.82 0.11
C PHE A 192 -14.94 40.00 -0.87
#